data_AF-A0A819RBH5-F1
#
_entry.id   AF-A0A819RBH5-F1
#
_cell.length_a   1.000
_cell.length_b   1.000
_cell.length_c   1.000
_cell.angle_alpha   90.00
_cell.angle_beta   90.00
_cell.angle_gamma   90.00
#
_symmetry.space_group_name_H-M   'P 1'
#
loop_
_entity.id
_entity.type
_entity.pdbx_description
1 polymer ?
#
loop_
_entity_poly.entity_id
_entity_poly.type
_entity_poly.pdbx_seq_one_letter_code
_entity_poly.pdbx_strand_id
1 'polypeptide(L)'
;MTDDVVDLIDKFRRLIQEKYPDRNETYSFNQNVTEKEPPGQQIGEGDVYFRYQSLRRGQRNPVESDILISDIQCFQQEIKDNDGVLLDMINSNAIYSCKKYEMNDKISQHMNRTGAYSLIQEFNETISNYIEQHLNNSVEKVTLLLNDLFERQCLTSIQVQQMDVQRSMVQMDYLYFLPDAHQSDIPFEPVMVCCLGPTIGISRYMSRLLQPIYDQVAYSTTFFKGSNVVHALENYAKEAHLQTNTLFASVHINDLCTIIPHEQLMETLQCFLYQYVSDGQVQGITIDTMIKLIQFVLQNQYFIFDKKIYRQIKGCGSNQPLNHLLANIYMFYWQADLVRMLVNQNEIYGRRLDEMFFTWNKSKQELKVLLKKMIREKNPRLSLTSPIGKKINYLDVKISHINDQLRTIINHDQDIEPRGLPFISDHPLLMYSTLIQACLIRAALVCSKVSDFENERRDIQIVFIMNGYTVDFIKEHVQQFFEDFHFSNWRSHLDQNTYDRMRREIIDYDRERHNVKIEQRKKQQNEQIYYIMSDLNGEELYDFQEEIKILWDEYLKNEVPFHNMNIEVIHRPKYPSYT
;
A
#
# COMPACT_ATOMS: atom_id res chain seq x y z
N MET A 1 11.05 7.84 -31.48
CA MET A 1 11.89 8.60 -30.53
C MET A 1 12.28 9.92 -31.19
N THR A 2 12.75 10.91 -30.44
CA THR A 2 13.96 11.62 -30.89
C THR A 2 15.12 10.81 -30.35
N ASP A 3 16.13 10.53 -31.16
CA ASP A 3 17.11 9.47 -30.87
C ASP A 3 17.89 9.72 -29.56
N ASP A 4 17.99 11.00 -29.18
CA ASP A 4 18.51 11.53 -27.92
C ASP A 4 18.01 10.79 -26.67
N VAL A 5 16.72 10.40 -26.59
CA VAL A 5 16.14 9.78 -25.38
C VAL A 5 16.63 8.35 -25.15
N VAL A 6 16.92 7.61 -26.23
CA VAL A 6 17.50 6.26 -26.12
C VAL A 6 18.99 6.38 -25.84
N ASP A 7 19.71 7.25 -26.55
CA ASP A 7 21.13 7.51 -26.31
C ASP A 7 21.39 7.97 -24.86
N LEU A 8 20.52 8.83 -24.30
CA LEU A 8 20.56 9.23 -22.89
C LEU A 8 20.45 8.05 -21.93
N ILE A 9 19.50 7.13 -22.15
CA ILE A 9 19.22 6.00 -21.26
C ILE A 9 20.22 4.86 -21.46
N ASP A 10 20.76 4.67 -22.66
CA ASP A 10 21.88 3.75 -22.91
C ASP A 10 23.17 4.25 -22.26
N LYS A 11 23.50 5.54 -22.37
CA LYS A 11 24.59 6.18 -21.58
C LYS A 11 24.38 6.04 -20.08
N PHE A 12 23.14 6.17 -19.59
CA PHE A 12 22.84 6.02 -18.17
C PHE A 12 22.96 4.56 -17.68
N ARG A 13 22.49 3.61 -18.49
CA ARG A 13 22.70 2.16 -18.31
C ARG A 13 24.18 1.87 -18.19
N ARG A 14 24.98 2.32 -19.17
CA ARG A 14 26.44 2.17 -19.23
C ARG A 14 27.12 2.65 -17.95
N LEU A 15 26.90 3.91 -17.56
CA LEU A 15 27.32 4.50 -16.28
C LEU A 15 27.14 3.56 -15.07
N ILE A 16 26.00 2.88 -14.99
CA ILE A 16 25.68 1.95 -13.91
C ILE A 16 26.51 0.66 -14.02
N GLN A 17 26.83 0.20 -15.23
CA GLN A 17 27.73 -0.94 -15.46
C GLN A 17 29.18 -0.65 -15.02
N GLU A 18 29.72 0.57 -15.21
CA GLU A 18 31.09 0.85 -14.73
C GLU A 18 31.17 1.16 -13.24
N LYS A 19 30.12 1.76 -12.64
CA LYS A 19 30.08 1.98 -11.18
C LYS A 19 29.81 0.66 -10.41
N TYR A 20 29.15 -0.31 -11.04
CA TYR A 20 28.81 -1.61 -10.43
C TYR A 20 29.13 -2.81 -11.35
N PRO A 21 30.40 -3.02 -11.74
CA PRO A 21 30.76 -4.07 -12.69
C PRO A 21 30.37 -5.47 -12.20
N ASP A 22 30.49 -5.72 -10.90
CA ASP A 22 30.13 -6.97 -10.24
C ASP A 22 28.60 -7.21 -10.12
N ARG A 23 27.77 -6.21 -10.42
CA ARG A 23 26.30 -6.29 -10.34
C ARG A 23 25.61 -6.39 -11.72
N ASN A 24 26.37 -6.60 -12.80
CA ASN A 24 25.82 -6.69 -14.17
C ASN A 24 24.77 -7.79 -14.38
N GLU A 25 24.82 -8.89 -13.62
CA GLU A 25 23.78 -9.94 -13.64
C GLU A 25 22.56 -9.60 -12.76
N THR A 26 22.65 -8.56 -11.93
CA THR A 26 21.73 -8.27 -10.82
C THR A 26 20.65 -7.23 -11.16
N TYR A 27 20.65 -6.64 -12.36
CA TYR A 27 19.62 -5.71 -12.81
C TYR A 27 19.35 -5.74 -14.33
N SER A 28 18.17 -5.30 -14.75
CA SER A 28 17.80 -5.16 -16.17
C SER A 28 16.94 -3.92 -16.46
N PHE A 29 17.29 -3.21 -17.53
CA PHE A 29 16.67 -1.97 -17.98
C PHE A 29 15.57 -2.23 -19.02
N ASN A 30 14.40 -1.62 -18.85
CA ASN A 30 13.27 -1.73 -19.80
C ASN A 30 13.49 -0.93 -21.12
N GLN A 31 14.58 -1.20 -21.85
CA GLN A 31 14.86 -0.71 -23.21
C GLN A 31 15.54 -1.80 -24.08
N ASN A 32 15.16 -1.85 -25.36
CA ASN A 32 15.86 -2.63 -26.40
C ASN A 32 17.09 -1.85 -26.91
N VAL A 33 17.95 -2.50 -27.72
CA VAL A 33 19.22 -1.98 -28.30
C VAL A 33 20.41 -2.03 -27.31
N THR A 34 21.64 -1.95 -27.84
CA THR A 34 22.82 -2.71 -27.38
C THR A 34 24.17 -1.96 -27.37
N GLU A 35 25.03 -2.34 -26.40
CA GLU A 35 26.50 -2.12 -26.28
C GLU A 35 27.09 -0.76 -25.79
N LYS A 36 28.15 -0.86 -24.95
CA LYS A 36 29.37 -0.02 -24.77
C LYS A 36 29.40 1.32 -23.97
N GLU A 37 29.75 1.20 -22.69
CA GLU A 37 30.42 2.08 -21.65
C GLU A 37 31.13 3.41 -22.09
N PRO A 38 31.65 4.35 -21.24
CA PRO A 38 31.28 5.01 -19.91
C PRO A 38 30.87 6.55 -19.97
N PRO A 39 30.76 7.41 -18.89
CA PRO A 39 30.12 7.35 -17.53
C PRO A 39 29.46 8.69 -16.93
N GLY A 40 28.70 8.67 -15.79
CA GLY A 40 28.64 9.74 -14.71
C GLY A 40 27.34 10.34 -14.01
N GLN A 41 27.02 9.96 -12.73
CA GLN A 41 26.61 10.75 -11.47
C GLN A 41 25.40 11.80 -11.40
N GLN A 42 24.63 12.31 -10.35
CA GLN A 42 24.06 12.00 -8.96
C GLN A 42 22.73 12.75 -8.42
N ILE A 43 21.76 12.03 -7.80
CA ILE A 43 20.68 12.16 -6.72
C ILE A 43 19.53 13.23 -6.58
N GLY A 44 18.32 12.73 -6.25
CA GLY A 44 17.35 13.27 -5.25
C GLY A 44 16.34 12.29 -4.53
N GLU A 45 16.32 12.26 -3.18
CA GLU A 45 15.40 11.54 -2.23
C GLU A 45 13.88 11.92 -2.39
N GLY A 46 12.81 11.21 -1.96
CA GLY A 46 12.55 9.94 -1.23
C GLY A 46 11.34 10.05 -0.24
N ASP A 47 10.55 8.98 0.03
CA ASP A 47 9.43 8.96 1.01
C ASP A 47 8.94 7.51 1.33
N VAL A 48 8.85 7.10 2.62
CA VAL A 48 8.86 5.65 2.99
C VAL A 48 7.72 5.18 3.93
N TYR A 49 7.22 3.96 3.70
CA TYR A 49 6.46 3.12 4.65
C TYR A 49 7.04 1.69 4.63
N PHE A 50 7.56 1.20 5.77
CA PHE A 50 8.10 -0.17 5.86
C PHE A 50 7.00 -1.18 6.23
N ARG A 51 6.96 -2.30 5.51
CA ARG A 51 6.19 -3.51 5.88
C ARG A 51 7.19 -4.62 6.20
N TYR A 52 7.40 -4.89 7.50
CA TYR A 52 8.43 -5.82 7.95
C TYR A 52 8.09 -7.26 7.55
N GLN A 53 8.96 -7.89 6.76
CA GLN A 53 9.03 -9.35 6.64
C GLN A 53 10.15 -9.87 7.56
N SER A 54 10.00 -11.09 8.05
CA SER A 54 10.73 -11.62 9.20
C SER A 54 12.19 -12.04 8.90
N LEU A 55 13.05 -11.06 8.59
CA LEU A 55 14.50 -11.24 8.36
C LEU A 55 15.26 -11.69 9.62
N ARG A 56 15.19 -12.98 9.94
CA ARG A 56 15.95 -13.63 11.03
C ARG A 56 17.45 -13.80 10.69
N ARG A 57 18.21 -12.70 10.60
CA ARG A 57 19.69 -12.72 10.52
C ARG A 57 20.41 -11.61 11.32
N GLY A 58 19.90 -11.24 12.50
CA GLY A 58 20.70 -10.49 13.47
C GLY A 58 21.76 -11.37 14.14
N GLN A 59 23.04 -10.99 14.06
CA GLN A 59 24.12 -11.75 14.70
C GLN A 59 24.05 -11.65 16.23
N ARG A 60 24.06 -12.80 16.91
CA ARG A 60 24.43 -12.91 18.34
C ARG A 60 25.77 -13.63 18.47
N ASN A 61 26.38 -13.55 19.65
CA ASN A 61 27.64 -14.23 19.94
C ASN A 61 27.58 -15.73 19.53
N PRO A 62 28.58 -16.25 18.79
CA PRO A 62 28.51 -17.52 18.04
C PRO A 62 28.66 -18.78 18.92
N VAL A 63 28.08 -18.77 20.12
CA VAL A 63 28.12 -19.86 21.10
C VAL A 63 26.70 -20.19 21.61
N GLU A 64 25.75 -19.24 21.54
CA GLU A 64 24.33 -19.46 21.89
C GLU A 64 23.42 -19.55 20.65
N SER A 65 23.91 -19.18 19.47
CA SER A 65 23.14 -19.18 18.22
C SER A 65 22.73 -20.58 17.77
N ASP A 66 23.68 -21.51 17.79
CA ASP A 66 23.59 -22.73 16.98
C ASP A 66 22.63 -23.76 17.60
N ILE A 67 22.62 -23.84 18.94
CA ILE A 67 21.66 -24.64 19.71
C ILE A 67 20.23 -24.16 19.45
N LEU A 68 20.01 -22.84 19.49
CA LEU A 68 18.69 -22.26 19.24
C LEU A 68 18.22 -22.52 17.81
N ILE A 69 19.13 -22.47 16.84
CA ILE A 69 18.83 -22.76 15.43
C ILE A 69 18.49 -24.25 15.23
N SER A 70 19.23 -25.19 15.83
CA SER A 70 18.89 -26.61 15.76
C SER A 70 17.54 -26.94 16.38
N ASP A 71 17.21 -26.31 17.53
CA ASP A 71 15.93 -26.53 18.21
C ASP A 71 14.76 -25.96 17.38
N ILE A 72 14.93 -24.78 16.78
CA ILE A 72 13.93 -24.19 15.86
C ILE A 72 13.74 -25.06 14.61
N GLN A 73 14.81 -25.61 14.04
CA GLN A 73 14.73 -26.52 12.90
C GLN A 73 14.05 -27.84 13.27
N CYS A 74 14.35 -28.39 14.45
CA CYS A 74 13.69 -29.59 14.98
C CYS A 74 12.18 -29.36 15.16
N PHE A 75 11.78 -28.24 15.76
CA PHE A 75 10.36 -27.88 15.94
C PHE A 75 9.64 -27.63 14.60
N GLN A 76 10.30 -26.98 13.63
CA GLN A 76 9.76 -26.84 12.28
C GLN A 76 9.62 -28.17 11.55
N GLN A 77 10.47 -29.16 11.86
CA GLN A 77 10.37 -30.50 11.29
C GLN A 77 9.26 -31.31 11.97
N GLU A 78 9.19 -31.30 13.31
CA GLU A 78 8.13 -31.94 14.08
C GLU A 78 6.72 -31.47 13.64
N ILE A 79 6.56 -30.18 13.34
CA ILE A 79 5.31 -29.64 12.80
C ILE A 79 5.00 -30.22 11.40
N LYS A 80 5.99 -30.28 10.50
CA LYS A 80 5.81 -30.86 9.14
C LYS A 80 5.50 -32.35 9.19
N ASP A 81 6.20 -33.11 10.04
CA ASP A 81 6.02 -34.55 10.24
C ASP A 81 4.61 -34.88 10.80
N ASN A 82 3.92 -33.87 11.35
CA ASN A 82 2.55 -33.94 11.85
C ASN A 82 1.50 -33.30 10.90
N ASP A 83 1.80 -33.09 9.61
CA ASP A 83 0.92 -32.37 8.64
C ASP A 83 0.52 -30.94 9.08
N GLY A 84 1.34 -30.30 9.91
CA GLY A 84 1.17 -28.93 10.35
C GLY A 84 1.81 -27.90 9.40
N VAL A 85 1.29 -26.67 9.44
CA VAL A 85 1.82 -25.53 8.68
C VAL A 85 1.96 -24.33 9.62
N LEU A 86 3.13 -23.68 9.58
CA LEU A 86 3.37 -22.36 10.18
C LEU A 86 3.23 -21.28 9.10
N LEU A 87 2.46 -20.23 9.39
CA LEU A 87 2.23 -19.09 8.48
C LEU A 87 2.36 -17.78 9.26
N ASP A 88 3.03 -16.79 8.69
CA ASP A 88 2.97 -15.41 9.19
C ASP A 88 1.53 -14.86 9.00
N MET A 89 0.98 -14.18 10.01
CA MET A 89 -0.36 -13.60 9.92
C MET A 89 -0.38 -12.31 9.09
N ILE A 90 -1.50 -12.04 8.43
CA ILE A 90 -1.76 -10.75 7.77
C ILE A 90 -1.79 -9.66 8.82
N ASN A 91 -1.03 -8.59 8.58
CA ASN A 91 -0.95 -7.40 9.42
C ASN A 91 -0.60 -7.67 10.89
N SER A 92 -0.02 -8.83 11.23
CA SER A 92 0.38 -9.19 12.60
C SER A 92 1.79 -9.79 12.62
N ASN A 93 2.47 -9.60 13.76
CA ASN A 93 3.78 -10.19 14.03
C ASN A 93 3.68 -11.59 14.68
N ALA A 94 2.49 -12.20 14.68
CA ALA A 94 2.22 -13.55 15.15
C ALA A 94 2.36 -14.60 14.02
N ILE A 95 2.71 -15.83 14.42
CA ILE A 95 2.77 -16.99 13.53
C ILE A 95 1.56 -17.87 13.85
N TYR A 96 0.70 -18.09 12.86
CA TYR A 96 -0.40 -19.04 12.95
C TYR A 96 0.12 -20.47 12.75
N SER A 97 -0.44 -21.41 13.51
CA SER A 97 -0.17 -22.85 13.39
C SER A 97 -1.48 -23.60 13.24
N CYS A 98 -1.62 -24.37 12.16
CA CYS A 98 -2.82 -25.18 11.87
C CYS A 98 -2.43 -26.47 11.15
N LYS A 99 -3.37 -27.41 10.96
CA LYS A 99 -3.16 -28.55 10.07
C LYS A 99 -3.37 -28.14 8.62
N LYS A 100 -2.60 -28.74 7.70
CA LYS A 100 -2.64 -28.44 6.26
C LYS A 100 -4.03 -28.64 5.65
N TYR A 101 -4.84 -29.59 6.16
CA TYR A 101 -6.22 -29.77 5.69
C TYR A 101 -7.15 -28.63 6.12
N GLU A 102 -6.91 -27.97 7.26
CA GLU A 102 -7.72 -26.86 7.79
C GLU A 102 -7.49 -25.58 6.99
N MET A 103 -6.21 -25.30 6.71
CA MET A 103 -5.78 -24.29 5.74
C MET A 103 -6.43 -24.53 4.37
N ASN A 104 -6.29 -25.74 3.81
CA ASN A 104 -6.82 -26.05 2.48
C ASN A 104 -8.35 -25.96 2.42
N ASP A 105 -9.07 -26.37 3.47
CA ASP A 105 -10.52 -26.22 3.54
C ASP A 105 -10.92 -24.74 3.64
N LYS A 106 -10.31 -23.94 4.52
CA LYS A 106 -10.59 -22.49 4.61
C LYS A 106 -10.32 -21.74 3.30
N ILE A 107 -9.24 -22.07 2.59
CA ILE A 107 -8.95 -21.51 1.26
C ILE A 107 -9.99 -21.96 0.24
N SER A 108 -10.38 -23.23 0.23
CA SER A 108 -11.43 -23.75 -0.65
C SER A 108 -12.79 -23.09 -0.39
N GLN A 109 -13.12 -22.87 0.89
CA GLN A 109 -14.31 -22.12 1.30
C GLN A 109 -14.23 -20.66 0.80
N HIS A 110 -13.11 -19.95 0.94
CA HIS A 110 -12.95 -18.59 0.40
C HIS A 110 -13.12 -18.59 -1.14
N MET A 111 -12.43 -19.47 -1.86
CA MET A 111 -12.51 -19.55 -3.33
C MET A 111 -13.93 -19.86 -3.81
N ASN A 112 -14.67 -20.75 -3.14
CA ASN A 112 -16.04 -21.10 -3.49
C ASN A 112 -17.05 -20.01 -3.10
N ARG A 113 -16.91 -19.42 -1.90
CA ARG A 113 -17.78 -18.35 -1.37
C ARG A 113 -17.69 -17.09 -2.23
N THR A 114 -16.48 -16.70 -2.62
CA THR A 114 -16.28 -15.58 -3.54
C THR A 114 -16.61 -16.00 -4.97
N GLY A 115 -16.07 -17.13 -5.45
CA GLY A 115 -16.11 -17.54 -6.86
C GLY A 115 -15.32 -16.59 -7.77
N ALA A 116 -14.23 -15.98 -7.28
CA ALA A 116 -13.50 -14.92 -7.98
C ALA A 116 -12.54 -15.42 -9.07
N TYR A 117 -12.20 -16.71 -9.02
CA TYR A 117 -11.11 -17.30 -9.79
C TYR A 117 -11.62 -18.44 -10.68
N SER A 118 -11.30 -18.40 -11.97
CA SER A 118 -11.53 -19.51 -12.90
C SER A 118 -10.25 -20.30 -13.04
N LEU A 119 -10.31 -21.62 -12.85
CA LEU A 119 -9.21 -22.50 -13.27
C LEU A 119 -9.02 -22.36 -14.79
N ILE A 120 -7.77 -22.35 -15.24
CA ILE A 120 -7.40 -22.37 -16.67
C ILE A 120 -6.70 -23.69 -17.01
N GLN A 121 -5.71 -24.10 -16.19
CA GLN A 121 -4.95 -25.33 -16.43
C GLN A 121 -4.28 -25.84 -15.14
N GLU A 122 -4.17 -27.16 -15.02
CA GLU A 122 -3.40 -27.86 -13.97
C GLU A 122 -2.11 -28.46 -14.55
N PHE A 123 -1.07 -28.60 -13.72
CA PHE A 123 0.26 -29.05 -14.16
C PHE A 123 0.82 -30.15 -13.25
N ASN A 124 1.45 -31.15 -13.87
CA ASN A 124 1.85 -32.40 -13.22
C ASN A 124 3.25 -32.89 -13.65
N GLU A 125 4.20 -31.94 -13.76
CA GLU A 125 5.68 -32.05 -13.58
C GLU A 125 6.47 -31.14 -14.55
N THR A 126 6.02 -30.97 -15.81
CA THR A 126 6.67 -30.08 -16.81
C THR A 126 6.25 -28.60 -16.69
N ILE A 127 6.30 -28.08 -15.46
CA ILE A 127 5.65 -26.82 -15.07
C ILE A 127 6.22 -25.59 -15.81
N SER A 128 7.55 -25.50 -15.99
CA SER A 128 8.21 -24.31 -16.58
C SER A 128 7.74 -23.99 -18.00
N ASN A 129 7.70 -24.98 -18.90
CA ASN A 129 7.44 -24.76 -20.33
C ASN A 129 6.04 -24.18 -20.59
N TYR A 130 5.04 -24.61 -19.83
CA TYR A 130 3.68 -24.08 -19.95
C TYR A 130 3.53 -22.67 -19.38
N ILE A 131 4.22 -22.37 -18.28
CA ILE A 131 4.26 -21.01 -17.71
C ILE A 131 4.93 -20.06 -18.71
N GLU A 132 6.07 -20.47 -19.28
CA GLU A 132 6.77 -19.71 -20.31
C GLU A 132 5.91 -19.49 -21.57
N GLN A 133 5.21 -20.54 -22.04
CA GLN A 133 4.28 -20.43 -23.17
C GLN A 133 3.13 -19.45 -22.85
N HIS A 134 2.53 -19.54 -21.65
CA HIS A 134 1.45 -18.64 -21.26
C HIS A 134 1.94 -17.19 -21.07
N LEU A 135 3.14 -16.98 -20.54
CA LEU A 135 3.75 -15.65 -20.43
C LEU A 135 4.03 -15.04 -21.80
N ASN A 136 4.67 -15.78 -22.71
CA ASN A 136 4.90 -15.36 -24.09
C ASN A 136 3.58 -14.98 -24.80
N ASN A 137 2.56 -15.84 -24.71
CA ASN A 137 1.23 -15.57 -25.28
C ASN A 137 0.55 -14.34 -24.65
N SER A 138 0.77 -14.08 -23.36
CA SER A 138 0.21 -12.90 -22.67
C SER A 138 0.94 -11.61 -23.05
N VAL A 139 2.27 -11.62 -23.15
CA VAL A 139 3.06 -10.46 -23.62
C VAL A 139 2.73 -10.16 -25.08
N GLU A 140 2.61 -11.17 -25.95
CA GLU A 140 2.24 -10.96 -27.35
C GLU A 140 0.88 -10.24 -27.49
N LYS A 141 -0.13 -10.60 -26.67
CA LYS A 141 -1.40 -9.85 -26.63
C LYS A 141 -1.23 -8.39 -26.17
N VAL A 142 -0.33 -8.12 -25.22
CA VAL A 142 -0.03 -6.76 -24.74
C VAL A 142 0.60 -5.94 -25.87
N THR A 143 1.66 -6.45 -26.50
CA THR A 143 2.34 -5.79 -27.61
C THR A 143 1.40 -5.58 -28.81
N LEU A 144 0.54 -6.55 -29.14
CA LEU A 144 -0.47 -6.41 -30.20
C LEU A 144 -1.51 -5.32 -29.88
N LEU A 145 -1.97 -5.21 -28.63
CA LEU A 145 -2.89 -4.14 -28.21
C LEU A 145 -2.23 -2.75 -28.29
N LEU A 146 -0.99 -2.63 -27.81
CA LEU A 146 -0.27 -1.36 -27.81
C LEU A 146 0.06 -0.91 -29.24
N ASN A 147 0.41 -1.84 -30.13
CA ASN A 147 0.62 -1.55 -31.55
C ASN A 147 -0.68 -1.14 -32.26
N ASP A 148 -1.79 -1.86 -32.07
CA ASP A 148 -3.11 -1.49 -32.61
C ASP A 148 -3.56 -0.08 -32.16
N LEU A 149 -3.24 0.30 -30.92
CA LEU A 149 -3.52 1.65 -30.42
C LEU A 149 -2.55 2.71 -30.95
N PHE A 150 -1.29 2.37 -31.19
CA PHE A 150 -0.29 3.27 -31.78
C PHE A 150 -0.56 3.54 -33.26
N GLU A 151 -0.86 2.51 -34.05
CA GLU A 151 -1.21 2.64 -35.47
C GLU A 151 -2.47 3.49 -35.69
N ARG A 152 -3.43 3.42 -34.76
CA ARG A 152 -4.64 4.27 -34.71
C ARG A 152 -4.39 5.67 -34.16
N GLN A 153 -3.15 6.03 -33.81
CA GLN A 153 -2.77 7.30 -33.19
C GLN A 153 -3.44 7.58 -31.83
N CYS A 154 -3.93 6.53 -31.16
CA CYS A 154 -4.51 6.61 -29.80
C CYS A 154 -3.45 6.63 -28.69
N LEU A 155 -2.20 6.27 -29.02
CA LEU A 155 -1.03 6.32 -28.14
C LEU A 155 0.17 6.89 -28.90
N THR A 156 1.07 7.56 -28.18
CA THR A 156 2.40 7.94 -28.69
C THR A 156 3.42 6.81 -28.49
N SER A 157 4.56 6.86 -29.20
CA SER A 157 5.62 5.84 -29.06
C SER A 157 6.21 5.77 -27.65
N ILE A 158 6.27 6.90 -26.93
CA ILE A 158 6.71 6.96 -25.52
C ILE A 158 5.69 6.26 -24.62
N GLN A 159 4.39 6.45 -24.85
CA GLN A 159 3.33 5.81 -24.07
C GLN A 159 3.28 4.29 -24.27
N VAL A 160 3.55 3.81 -25.49
CA VAL A 160 3.79 2.39 -25.75
C VAL A 160 4.99 1.89 -24.96
N GLN A 161 6.13 2.59 -25.03
CA GLN A 161 7.37 2.20 -24.33
C GLN A 161 7.22 2.13 -22.80
N GLN A 162 6.38 2.99 -22.20
CA GLN A 162 6.10 2.95 -20.76
C GLN A 162 5.08 1.86 -20.34
N MET A 163 4.33 1.28 -21.29
CA MET A 163 3.31 0.27 -21.02
C MET A 163 3.70 -1.15 -21.45
N ASP A 164 4.62 -1.29 -22.41
CA ASP A 164 5.16 -2.56 -22.88
C ASP A 164 6.18 -3.15 -21.88
N VAL A 165 6.32 -4.47 -21.89
CA VAL A 165 7.16 -5.22 -20.94
C VAL A 165 7.97 -6.30 -21.64
N GLN A 166 9.27 -6.32 -21.40
CA GLN A 166 10.15 -7.31 -22.04
C GLN A 166 9.84 -8.74 -21.59
N ARG A 167 9.81 -9.68 -22.55
CA ARG A 167 9.62 -11.12 -22.31
C ARG A 167 10.61 -11.73 -21.32
N SER A 168 11.82 -11.17 -21.24
CA SER A 168 12.89 -11.53 -20.29
C SER A 168 12.65 -11.07 -18.84
N MET A 169 11.77 -10.09 -18.63
CA MET A 169 11.49 -9.47 -17.34
C MET A 169 10.20 -9.96 -16.70
N VAL A 170 9.18 -10.26 -17.51
CA VAL A 170 7.89 -10.75 -17.00
C VAL A 170 8.05 -12.07 -16.23
N GLN A 171 7.20 -12.22 -15.23
CA GLN A 171 7.02 -13.46 -14.48
C GLN A 171 5.51 -13.64 -14.25
N MET A 172 5.06 -14.86 -13.92
CA MET A 172 3.67 -15.02 -13.49
C MET A 172 3.46 -14.34 -12.14
N ASP A 173 2.29 -13.70 -11.98
CA ASP A 173 1.80 -13.30 -10.67
C ASP A 173 1.48 -14.57 -9.85
N TYR A 174 1.61 -14.50 -8.53
CA TYR A 174 1.30 -15.60 -7.61
C TYR A 174 0.20 -15.20 -6.66
N LEU A 175 -0.72 -16.11 -6.37
CA LEU A 175 -1.66 -15.97 -5.26
C LEU A 175 -1.20 -16.88 -4.12
N TYR A 176 -1.26 -16.36 -2.90
CA TYR A 176 -1.12 -17.10 -1.66
C TYR A 176 -2.21 -16.64 -0.68
N PHE A 177 -2.46 -17.44 0.35
CA PHE A 177 -3.44 -17.11 1.37
C PHE A 177 -2.76 -17.10 2.73
N LEU A 178 -2.99 -16.03 3.48
CA LEU A 178 -2.48 -15.89 4.84
C LEU A 178 -3.65 -15.69 5.82
N PRO A 179 -3.50 -16.14 7.08
CA PRO A 179 -4.50 -15.97 8.12
C PRO A 179 -4.57 -14.51 8.62
N ASP A 180 -5.77 -13.94 8.74
CA ASP A 180 -5.99 -12.60 9.31
C ASP A 180 -6.37 -12.70 10.80
N ALA A 181 -5.66 -11.96 11.66
CA ALA A 181 -5.86 -11.95 13.11
C ALA A 181 -7.13 -11.18 13.56
N HIS A 182 -7.63 -10.25 12.76
CA HIS A 182 -8.64 -9.27 13.18
C HIS A 182 -10.08 -9.85 13.31
N GLN A 183 -10.26 -11.16 13.14
CA GLN A 183 -11.57 -11.83 13.18
C GLN A 183 -11.54 -13.11 14.05
N SER A 184 -12.63 -13.35 14.78
CA SER A 184 -12.75 -14.44 15.78
C SER A 184 -12.72 -15.87 15.22
N ASP A 185 -12.70 -16.04 13.89
CA ASP A 185 -12.59 -17.33 13.20
C ASP A 185 -11.34 -17.40 12.31
N ILE A 186 -10.46 -16.38 12.31
CA ILE A 186 -9.20 -16.31 11.54
C ILE A 186 -9.40 -16.77 10.07
N PRO A 187 -9.99 -15.92 9.20
CA PRO A 187 -10.14 -16.24 7.79
C PRO A 187 -8.78 -16.28 7.10
N PHE A 188 -8.75 -16.94 5.94
CA PHE A 188 -7.60 -16.94 5.04
C PHE A 188 -7.91 -15.99 3.89
N GLU A 189 -7.19 -14.86 3.82
CA GLU A 189 -7.43 -13.83 2.81
C GLU A 189 -6.40 -13.90 1.66
N PRO A 190 -6.81 -13.57 0.42
CA PRO A 190 -6.00 -13.69 -0.79
C PRO A 190 -4.98 -12.55 -0.91
N VAL A 191 -3.70 -12.89 -0.81
CA VAL A 191 -2.59 -11.97 -1.03
C VAL A 191 -1.92 -12.32 -2.36
N MET A 192 -1.89 -11.37 -3.29
CA MET A 192 -1.24 -11.56 -4.59
C MET A 192 0.17 -10.93 -4.61
N VAL A 193 1.17 -11.67 -5.10
CA VAL A 193 2.44 -11.09 -5.56
C VAL A 193 2.29 -10.78 -7.04
N CYS A 194 2.30 -9.50 -7.38
CA CYS A 194 1.93 -9.03 -8.72
C CYS A 194 2.80 -7.86 -9.19
N CYS A 195 4.11 -8.05 -9.11
CA CYS A 195 5.12 -7.04 -9.41
C CYS A 195 5.57 -7.05 -10.89
N LEU A 196 5.35 -8.15 -11.61
CA LEU A 196 5.97 -8.46 -12.91
C LEU A 196 5.07 -9.20 -13.90
N GLY A 197 3.76 -9.32 -13.62
CA GLY A 197 2.80 -9.90 -14.56
C GLY A 197 2.75 -9.13 -15.90
N PRO A 198 2.40 -9.80 -17.02
CA PRO A 198 2.44 -9.19 -18.36
C PRO A 198 1.67 -7.87 -18.54
N THR A 199 0.66 -7.60 -17.72
CA THR A 199 -0.17 -6.38 -17.78
C THR A 199 0.34 -5.24 -16.87
N ILE A 200 1.48 -5.42 -16.17
CA ILE A 200 1.91 -4.49 -15.11
C ILE A 200 2.30 -3.10 -15.63
N GLY A 201 2.84 -2.98 -16.86
CA GLY A 201 3.16 -1.68 -17.47
C GLY A 201 1.91 -0.82 -17.68
N ILE A 202 0.88 -1.39 -18.34
CA ILE A 202 -0.44 -0.76 -18.48
C ILE A 202 -1.04 -0.44 -17.09
N SER A 203 -0.96 -1.38 -16.15
CA SER A 203 -1.50 -1.20 -14.78
C SER A 203 -0.85 -0.03 -14.04
N ARG A 204 0.48 0.08 -14.06
CA ARG A 204 1.23 1.21 -13.49
C ARG A 204 0.92 2.53 -14.21
N TYR A 205 0.94 2.56 -15.54
CA TYR A 205 0.65 3.77 -16.31
C TYR A 205 -0.75 4.30 -16.02
N MET A 206 -1.78 3.45 -16.14
CA MET A 206 -3.17 3.84 -15.91
C MET A 206 -3.40 4.29 -14.46
N SER A 207 -2.76 3.64 -13.49
CA SER A 207 -2.81 4.08 -12.08
C SER A 207 -2.14 5.46 -11.88
N ARG A 208 -0.96 5.69 -12.48
CA ARG A 208 -0.27 7.00 -12.42
C ARG A 208 -1.11 8.12 -13.04
N LEU A 209 -1.76 7.82 -14.16
CA LEU A 209 -2.59 8.77 -14.91
C LEU A 209 -3.87 9.16 -14.15
N LEU A 210 -4.54 8.20 -13.49
CA LEU A 210 -5.89 8.37 -12.94
C LEU A 210 -5.95 8.55 -11.42
N GLN A 211 -4.99 8.05 -10.64
CA GLN A 211 -4.99 8.18 -9.17
C GLN A 211 -5.03 9.63 -8.69
N PRO A 212 -4.32 10.62 -9.29
CA PRO A 212 -4.40 12.01 -8.85
C PRO A 212 -5.78 12.64 -9.06
N ILE A 213 -6.48 12.25 -10.13
CA ILE A 213 -7.85 12.69 -10.43
C ILE A 213 -8.81 12.12 -9.38
N TYR A 214 -8.64 10.85 -9.02
CA TYR A 214 -9.41 10.23 -7.94
C TYR A 214 -9.12 10.85 -6.57
N ASP A 215 -7.84 11.02 -6.20
CA ASP A 215 -7.43 11.63 -4.93
C ASP A 215 -8.04 13.03 -4.79
N GLN A 216 -8.08 13.84 -5.86
CA GLN A 216 -8.71 15.16 -5.87
C GLN A 216 -10.24 15.09 -5.72
N VAL A 217 -10.92 14.20 -6.44
CA VAL A 217 -12.40 14.08 -6.43
C VAL A 217 -12.92 13.48 -5.13
N ALA A 218 -12.21 12.49 -4.57
CA ALA A 218 -12.63 11.75 -3.39
C ALA A 218 -12.09 12.33 -2.06
N TYR A 219 -11.25 13.38 -2.10
CA TYR A 219 -10.55 13.96 -0.95
C TYR A 219 -11.45 14.18 0.28
N SER A 220 -12.59 14.84 0.09
CA SER A 220 -13.57 15.16 1.15
C SER A 220 -14.28 13.94 1.75
N THR A 221 -14.10 12.75 1.18
CA THR A 221 -14.69 11.48 1.65
C THR A 221 -13.62 10.44 2.00
N THR A 222 -12.34 10.81 2.00
CA THR A 222 -11.20 9.90 2.20
C THR A 222 -10.47 10.26 3.49
N PHE A 223 -10.26 9.28 4.36
CA PHE A 223 -9.32 9.40 5.48
C PHE A 223 -8.04 8.65 5.12
N PHE A 224 -6.91 9.35 5.13
CA PHE A 224 -5.61 8.79 4.76
C PHE A 224 -4.87 8.18 5.96
N LYS A 225 -5.11 8.70 7.17
CA LYS A 225 -4.47 8.35 8.45
C LYS A 225 -5.39 8.68 9.64
N GLY A 226 -5.11 8.12 10.82
CA GLY A 226 -5.89 8.35 12.04
C GLY A 226 -6.10 9.83 12.41
N SER A 227 -5.11 10.69 12.20
CA SER A 227 -5.25 12.13 12.50
C SER A 227 -6.37 12.82 11.69
N ASN A 228 -6.77 12.29 10.53
CA ASN A 228 -7.89 12.85 9.76
C ASN A 228 -9.23 12.67 10.49
N VAL A 229 -9.51 11.48 11.04
CA VAL A 229 -10.78 11.24 11.76
C VAL A 229 -10.82 12.01 13.07
N VAL A 230 -9.68 12.15 13.76
CA VAL A 230 -9.57 12.97 14.99
C VAL A 230 -9.87 14.43 14.71
N HIS A 231 -9.26 15.01 13.66
CA HIS A 231 -9.48 16.41 13.30
C HIS A 231 -10.94 16.68 12.86
N ALA A 232 -11.55 15.74 12.12
CA ALA A 232 -12.97 15.82 11.76
C ALA A 232 -13.88 15.79 13.00
N LEU A 233 -13.66 14.84 13.92
CA LEU A 233 -14.43 14.69 15.17
C LEU A 233 -14.31 15.90 16.08
N GLU A 234 -13.12 16.52 16.16
CA GLU A 234 -12.94 17.74 16.93
C GLU A 234 -13.68 18.94 16.35
N ASN A 235 -13.72 19.09 15.03
CA ASN A 235 -14.42 20.21 14.41
C ASN A 235 -15.94 20.03 14.53
N TYR A 236 -16.45 18.82 14.30
CA TYR A 236 -17.83 18.41 14.59
C TYR A 236 -18.23 18.64 16.07
N ALA A 237 -17.31 18.42 17.03
CA ALA A 237 -17.55 18.74 18.43
C ALA A 237 -17.54 20.26 18.71
N LYS A 238 -16.62 21.03 18.10
CA LYS A 238 -16.58 22.51 18.21
C LYS A 238 -17.84 23.17 17.63
N GLU A 239 -18.40 22.59 16.58
CA GLU A 239 -19.65 23.01 15.93
C GLU A 239 -20.92 22.56 16.67
N ALA A 240 -20.77 21.94 17.85
CA ALA A 240 -21.86 21.41 18.69
C ALA A 240 -22.73 20.32 18.02
N HIS A 241 -22.21 19.62 17.00
CA HIS A 241 -22.87 18.46 16.39
C HIS A 241 -22.75 17.17 17.23
N LEU A 242 -21.83 17.13 18.20
CA LEU A 242 -21.71 16.02 19.17
C LEU A 242 -22.82 16.09 20.22
N GLN A 243 -23.84 15.24 20.06
CA GLN A 243 -25.01 15.11 20.93
C GLN A 243 -24.80 14.00 21.98
N THR A 244 -25.50 14.07 23.12
CA THR A 244 -25.49 13.04 24.18
C THR A 244 -25.75 11.60 23.68
N ASN A 245 -26.41 11.42 22.53
CA ASN A 245 -26.68 10.12 21.93
C ASN A 245 -25.82 9.77 20.70
N THR A 246 -24.87 10.62 20.25
CA THR A 246 -24.02 10.34 19.09
C THR A 246 -23.32 8.99 19.23
N LEU A 247 -23.51 8.13 18.23
CA LEU A 247 -22.78 6.89 18.02
C LEU A 247 -21.71 7.10 16.95
N PHE A 248 -20.62 6.33 17.04
CA PHE A 248 -19.68 6.14 15.96
C PHE A 248 -19.95 4.79 15.29
N ALA A 249 -19.72 4.72 13.99
CA ALA A 249 -19.73 3.48 13.22
C ALA A 249 -18.41 3.33 12.46
N SER A 250 -17.68 2.25 12.75
CA SER A 250 -16.78 1.64 11.78
C SER A 250 -17.63 0.63 10.99
N VAL A 251 -17.41 0.56 9.67
CA VAL A 251 -18.08 -0.38 8.77
C VAL A 251 -17.06 -0.86 7.75
N HIS A 252 -16.47 -2.03 8.01
CA HIS A 252 -15.58 -2.74 7.10
C HIS A 252 -16.38 -3.54 6.06
N ILE A 253 -15.91 -3.53 4.82
CA ILE A 253 -16.51 -4.21 3.67
C ILE A 253 -15.71 -5.46 3.35
N ASN A 254 -16.21 -6.60 3.84
CA ASN A 254 -15.55 -7.89 3.65
C ASN A 254 -15.37 -8.20 2.15
N ASP A 255 -14.24 -8.78 1.76
CA ASP A 255 -13.97 -9.31 0.42
C ASP A 255 -14.08 -8.29 -0.75
N LEU A 256 -13.88 -6.99 -0.48
CA LEU A 256 -14.06 -5.92 -1.48
C LEU A 256 -13.32 -6.20 -2.81
N CYS A 257 -12.10 -6.76 -2.71
CA CYS A 257 -11.25 -7.07 -3.85
C CYS A 257 -11.60 -8.37 -4.61
N THR A 258 -12.58 -9.16 -4.19
CA THR A 258 -12.95 -10.43 -4.87
C THR A 258 -14.43 -10.53 -5.28
N ILE A 259 -15.29 -9.63 -4.79
CA ILE A 259 -16.75 -9.72 -5.00
C ILE A 259 -17.31 -8.86 -6.16
N ILE A 260 -16.69 -7.73 -6.50
CA ILE A 260 -17.24 -6.78 -7.50
C ILE A 260 -17.08 -7.32 -8.93
N PRO A 261 -18.14 -7.47 -9.76
CA PRO A 261 -17.98 -7.89 -11.17
C PRO A 261 -17.12 -6.92 -11.99
N HIS A 262 -16.29 -7.42 -12.92
CA HIS A 262 -15.53 -6.55 -13.84
C HIS A 262 -16.44 -5.60 -14.64
N GLU A 263 -17.66 -6.03 -14.98
CA GLU A 263 -18.71 -5.21 -15.58
C GLU A 263 -18.99 -3.95 -14.74
N GLN A 264 -19.26 -4.11 -13.44
CA GLN A 264 -19.53 -2.98 -12.53
C GLN A 264 -18.31 -2.09 -12.27
N LEU A 265 -17.10 -2.66 -12.30
CA LEU A 265 -15.86 -1.87 -12.25
C LEU A 265 -15.71 -1.00 -13.50
N MET A 266 -16.02 -1.55 -14.68
CA MET A 266 -15.96 -0.80 -15.94
C MET A 266 -17.09 0.23 -16.06
N GLU A 267 -18.32 -0.07 -15.63
CA GLU A 267 -19.43 0.89 -15.56
C GLU A 267 -19.09 2.09 -14.68
N THR A 268 -18.62 1.84 -13.44
CA THR A 268 -18.27 2.92 -12.50
C THR A 268 -17.03 3.70 -12.92
N LEU A 269 -16.06 3.05 -13.58
CA LEU A 269 -14.93 3.72 -14.24
C LEU A 269 -15.39 4.62 -15.40
N GLN A 270 -16.31 4.15 -16.26
CA GLN A 270 -16.87 4.95 -17.35
C GLN A 270 -17.58 6.20 -16.81
N CYS A 271 -18.45 6.03 -15.81
CA CYS A 271 -19.08 7.16 -15.12
C CYS A 271 -18.04 8.13 -14.54
N PHE A 272 -16.99 7.63 -13.88
CA PHE A 272 -15.92 8.46 -13.33
C PHE A 272 -15.20 9.28 -14.41
N LEU A 273 -14.78 8.62 -15.49
CA LEU A 273 -14.03 9.26 -16.57
C LEU A 273 -14.86 10.35 -17.27
N TYR A 274 -16.09 10.04 -17.70
CA TYR A 274 -16.94 11.04 -18.36
C TYR A 274 -17.43 12.17 -17.42
N GLN A 275 -17.42 11.96 -16.09
CA GLN A 275 -17.82 12.98 -15.12
C GLN A 275 -16.66 13.90 -14.69
N TYR A 276 -15.41 13.40 -14.68
CA TYR A 276 -14.27 14.10 -14.06
C TYR A 276 -13.07 14.34 -14.99
N VAL A 277 -13.04 13.81 -16.22
CA VAL A 277 -12.02 14.13 -17.23
C VAL A 277 -12.59 15.15 -18.22
N SER A 278 -12.39 16.45 -17.92
CA SER A 278 -13.05 17.56 -18.62
C SER A 278 -12.77 17.63 -20.13
N ASP A 279 -11.54 17.30 -20.56
CA ASP A 279 -11.12 17.41 -21.97
C ASP A 279 -11.39 16.14 -22.80
N GLY A 280 -12.06 15.12 -22.22
CA GLY A 280 -12.26 13.81 -22.86
C GLY A 280 -11.00 12.95 -23.01
N GLN A 281 -9.87 13.42 -22.49
CA GLN A 281 -8.55 12.78 -22.54
C GLN A 281 -7.68 13.20 -21.35
N VAL A 282 -6.65 12.41 -21.03
CA VAL A 282 -5.58 12.79 -20.11
C VAL A 282 -4.23 12.49 -20.79
N GLN A 283 -3.34 13.49 -20.88
CA GLN A 283 -2.05 13.37 -21.59
C GLN A 283 -2.16 12.82 -23.03
N GLY A 284 -3.21 13.22 -23.77
CA GLY A 284 -3.48 12.74 -25.13
C GLY A 284 -4.14 11.37 -25.23
N ILE A 285 -4.32 10.64 -24.11
CA ILE A 285 -5.01 9.35 -24.10
C ILE A 285 -6.50 9.59 -23.86
N THR A 286 -7.33 9.24 -24.83
CA THR A 286 -8.80 9.42 -24.76
C THR A 286 -9.45 8.51 -23.73
N ILE A 287 -10.64 8.90 -23.25
CA ILE A 287 -11.46 8.08 -22.33
C ILE A 287 -11.65 6.65 -22.86
N ASP A 288 -12.01 6.49 -24.14
CA ASP A 288 -12.21 5.17 -24.76
C ASP A 288 -10.92 4.33 -24.81
N THR A 289 -9.77 4.97 -24.97
CA THR A 289 -8.46 4.30 -24.94
C THR A 289 -8.11 3.82 -23.52
N MET A 290 -8.34 4.67 -22.50
CA MET A 290 -8.17 4.28 -21.09
C MET A 290 -9.10 3.11 -20.71
N ILE A 291 -10.36 3.16 -21.14
CA ILE A 291 -11.35 2.08 -20.96
C ILE A 291 -10.84 0.78 -21.59
N LYS A 292 -10.40 0.81 -22.85
CA LYS A 292 -9.91 -0.38 -23.58
C LYS A 292 -8.65 -0.98 -22.93
N LEU A 293 -7.71 -0.13 -22.49
CA LEU A 293 -6.50 -0.56 -21.77
C LEU A 293 -6.85 -1.23 -20.44
N ILE A 294 -7.68 -0.59 -19.61
CA ILE A 294 -8.04 -1.11 -18.28
C ILE A 294 -8.91 -2.38 -18.38
N GLN A 295 -9.84 -2.43 -19.34
CA GLN A 295 -10.62 -3.63 -19.63
C GLN A 295 -9.73 -4.81 -20.01
N PHE A 296 -8.68 -4.58 -20.83
CA PHE A 296 -7.72 -5.59 -21.19
C PHE A 296 -6.90 -6.10 -19.99
N VAL A 297 -6.51 -5.22 -19.04
CA VAL A 297 -5.86 -5.63 -17.79
C VAL A 297 -6.75 -6.60 -17.01
N LEU A 298 -8.01 -6.22 -16.73
CA LEU A 298 -8.97 -7.07 -16.00
C LEU A 298 -9.26 -8.41 -16.73
N GLN A 299 -9.24 -8.42 -18.06
CA GLN A 299 -9.45 -9.65 -18.84
C GLN A 299 -8.23 -10.60 -18.87
N ASN A 300 -7.03 -10.11 -18.52
CA ASN A 300 -5.77 -10.85 -18.58
C ASN A 300 -5.02 -10.89 -17.23
N GLN A 301 -5.74 -10.81 -16.11
CA GLN A 301 -5.18 -11.11 -14.77
C GLN A 301 -5.10 -12.63 -14.56
N TYR A 302 -3.91 -13.19 -14.79
CA TYR A 302 -3.57 -14.61 -14.60
C TYR A 302 -2.55 -14.74 -13.48
N PHE A 303 -2.68 -15.77 -12.65
CA PHE A 303 -1.77 -16.04 -11.55
C PHE A 303 -1.66 -17.55 -11.27
N ILE A 304 -0.63 -17.94 -10.53
CA ILE A 304 -0.40 -19.31 -10.07
C ILE A 304 -0.89 -19.47 -8.63
N PHE A 305 -1.62 -20.56 -8.36
CA PHE A 305 -1.93 -21.06 -7.01
C PHE A 305 -1.90 -22.59 -7.04
N ASP A 306 -1.32 -23.23 -6.02
CA ASP A 306 -1.27 -24.70 -5.83
C ASP A 306 -0.97 -25.50 -7.12
N LYS A 307 0.11 -25.14 -7.83
CA LYS A 307 0.56 -25.73 -9.11
C LYS A 307 -0.47 -25.68 -10.27
N LYS A 308 -1.39 -24.71 -10.24
CA LYS A 308 -2.42 -24.47 -11.27
C LYS A 308 -2.40 -23.00 -11.69
N ILE A 309 -2.71 -22.73 -12.96
CA ILE A 309 -2.95 -21.35 -13.44
C ILE A 309 -4.44 -21.06 -13.34
N TYR A 310 -4.74 -19.94 -12.68
CA TYR A 310 -6.07 -19.37 -12.58
C TYR A 310 -6.11 -18.02 -13.31
N ARG A 311 -7.32 -17.61 -13.70
CA ARG A 311 -7.62 -16.24 -14.14
C ARG A 311 -8.61 -15.61 -13.16
N GLN A 312 -8.36 -14.37 -12.75
CA GLN A 312 -9.36 -13.60 -12.03
C GLN A 312 -10.51 -13.21 -12.97
N ILE A 313 -11.74 -13.50 -12.57
CA ILE A 313 -12.96 -13.25 -13.37
C ILE A 313 -13.91 -12.23 -12.72
N LYS A 314 -13.64 -11.85 -11.48
CA LYS A 314 -14.23 -10.69 -10.81
C LYS A 314 -13.35 -10.20 -9.66
N GLY A 315 -13.67 -9.01 -9.15
CA GLY A 315 -12.85 -8.27 -8.20
C GLY A 315 -11.66 -7.64 -8.90
N CYS A 316 -10.62 -7.38 -8.12
CA CYS A 316 -9.33 -6.91 -8.59
C CYS A 316 -8.24 -7.61 -7.75
N GLY A 317 -7.16 -8.12 -8.34
CA GLY A 317 -6.08 -8.75 -7.57
C GLY A 317 -5.49 -7.80 -6.51
N SER A 318 -5.37 -8.24 -5.27
CA SER A 318 -4.79 -7.45 -4.17
C SER A 318 -3.37 -6.99 -4.51
N ASN A 319 -2.91 -5.88 -3.93
CA ASN A 319 -1.58 -5.28 -4.13
C ASN A 319 -1.25 -4.62 -5.50
N GLN A 320 -2.01 -4.80 -6.59
CA GLN A 320 -1.79 -3.95 -7.79
C GLN A 320 -2.39 -2.52 -7.58
N PRO A 321 -1.69 -1.42 -7.92
CA PRO A 321 -2.20 -0.06 -7.73
C PRO A 321 -3.53 0.25 -8.45
N LEU A 322 -3.64 -0.10 -9.74
CA LEU A 322 -4.87 0.08 -10.53
C LEU A 322 -6.06 -0.68 -9.94
N ASN A 323 -5.81 -1.86 -9.36
CA ASN A 323 -6.85 -2.71 -8.79
C ASN A 323 -7.50 -2.06 -7.56
N HIS A 324 -6.70 -1.45 -6.69
CA HIS A 324 -7.21 -0.65 -5.57
C HIS A 324 -7.92 0.62 -6.07
N LEU A 325 -7.42 1.29 -7.11
CA LEU A 325 -8.08 2.46 -7.70
C LEU A 325 -9.48 2.14 -8.25
N LEU A 326 -9.65 1.01 -8.95
CA LEU A 326 -10.96 0.59 -9.47
C LEU A 326 -11.95 0.25 -8.36
N ALA A 327 -11.52 -0.45 -7.31
CA ALA A 327 -12.35 -0.71 -6.13
C ALA A 327 -12.74 0.61 -5.41
N ASN A 328 -11.82 1.57 -5.34
CA ASN A 328 -12.06 2.91 -4.78
C ASN A 328 -13.06 3.74 -5.61
N ILE A 329 -13.00 3.67 -6.95
CA ILE A 329 -13.97 4.30 -7.86
C ILE A 329 -15.35 3.68 -7.71
N TYR A 330 -15.45 2.35 -7.71
CA TYR A 330 -16.71 1.64 -7.46
C TYR A 330 -17.33 2.06 -6.11
N MET A 331 -16.52 2.09 -5.05
CA MET A 331 -16.97 2.47 -3.72
C MET A 331 -17.43 3.93 -3.64
N PHE A 332 -16.81 4.85 -4.37
CA PHE A 332 -17.24 6.25 -4.44
C PHE A 332 -18.68 6.40 -4.95
N TYR A 333 -19.10 5.63 -5.96
CA TYR A 333 -20.49 5.61 -6.43
C TYR A 333 -21.42 4.77 -5.52
N TRP A 334 -20.91 3.67 -4.94
CA TRP A 334 -21.69 2.85 -4.01
C TRP A 334 -22.08 3.64 -2.74
N GLN A 335 -21.14 4.37 -2.15
CA GLN A 335 -21.33 5.15 -0.91
C GLN A 335 -22.14 6.45 -1.10
N ALA A 336 -22.30 6.94 -2.33
CA ALA A 336 -22.73 8.32 -2.62
C ALA A 336 -24.01 8.78 -1.88
N ASP A 337 -25.04 7.94 -1.79
CA ASP A 337 -26.30 8.30 -1.13
C ASP A 337 -26.20 8.28 0.39
N LEU A 338 -25.34 7.43 0.96
CA LEU A 338 -25.01 7.45 2.39
C LEU A 338 -24.27 8.74 2.73
N VAL A 339 -23.25 9.10 1.95
CA VAL A 339 -22.48 10.35 2.12
C VAL A 339 -23.40 11.56 2.02
N ARG A 340 -24.23 11.65 0.97
CA ARG A 340 -25.19 12.76 0.79
C ARG A 340 -26.17 12.84 1.96
N MET A 341 -26.65 11.69 2.46
CA MET A 341 -27.57 11.63 3.59
C MET A 341 -26.91 12.04 4.92
N LEU A 342 -25.65 11.66 5.15
CA LEU A 342 -24.86 12.03 6.33
C LEU A 342 -24.51 13.53 6.34
N VAL A 343 -23.97 14.04 5.22
CA VAL A 343 -23.63 15.47 5.05
C VAL A 343 -24.86 16.36 5.24
N ASN A 344 -26.03 15.97 4.73
CA ASN A 344 -27.29 16.68 4.95
C ASN A 344 -27.82 16.62 6.40
N GLN A 345 -27.14 15.89 7.30
CA GLN A 345 -27.42 15.80 8.74
C GLN A 345 -26.23 16.29 9.58
N ASN A 346 -25.26 16.95 8.95
CA ASN A 346 -23.99 17.42 9.52
C ASN A 346 -23.12 16.28 10.12
N GLU A 347 -23.39 15.03 9.74
CA GLU A 347 -22.64 13.86 10.19
C GLU A 347 -21.31 13.73 9.43
N ILE A 348 -20.24 13.33 10.13
CA ILE A 348 -18.95 13.02 9.52
C ILE A 348 -19.08 11.78 8.63
N TYR A 349 -18.39 11.77 7.50
CA TYR A 349 -18.06 10.56 6.76
C TYR A 349 -16.61 10.57 6.29
N GLY A 350 -15.94 9.42 6.33
CA GLY A 350 -14.69 9.19 5.60
C GLY A 350 -14.42 7.69 5.42
N ARG A 351 -13.68 7.31 4.37
CA ARG A 351 -13.31 5.91 4.10
C ARG A 351 -11.79 5.77 3.92
N ARG A 352 -11.25 4.63 4.36
CA ARG A 352 -9.91 4.14 4.02
C ARG A 352 -10.05 2.73 3.41
N LEU A 353 -9.87 2.61 2.10
CA LEU A 353 -10.01 1.34 1.37
C LEU A 353 -11.37 0.67 1.62
N ASP A 354 -11.43 -0.41 2.39
CA ASP A 354 -12.65 -1.16 2.74
C ASP A 354 -13.29 -0.72 4.07
N GLU A 355 -12.62 0.07 4.92
CA GLU A 355 -13.17 0.57 6.19
C GLU A 355 -13.79 1.97 6.03
N MET A 356 -15.08 2.09 6.34
CA MET A 356 -15.81 3.37 6.41
C MET A 356 -16.00 3.81 7.88
N PHE A 357 -15.80 5.10 8.15
CA PHE A 357 -16.15 5.76 9.40
C PHE A 357 -17.27 6.79 9.20
N PHE A 358 -18.22 6.84 10.14
CA PHE A 358 -19.15 7.97 10.25
C PHE A 358 -19.75 8.14 11.66
N THR A 359 -20.25 9.34 11.94
CA THR A 359 -21.08 9.64 13.12
C THR A 359 -22.56 9.35 12.85
N TRP A 360 -23.33 9.13 13.92
CA TRP A 360 -24.77 8.84 13.81
C TRP A 360 -25.56 9.26 15.06
N ASN A 361 -26.44 10.24 14.92
CA ASN A 361 -27.28 10.79 16.00
C ASN A 361 -28.68 10.14 16.12
N LYS A 362 -28.91 8.96 15.53
CA LYS A 362 -30.20 8.22 15.65
C LYS A 362 -30.00 6.83 16.26
N SER A 363 -31.04 6.00 16.29
CA SER A 363 -30.92 4.68 16.92
C SER A 363 -29.97 3.74 16.15
N LYS A 364 -29.34 2.82 16.89
CA LYS A 364 -28.52 1.73 16.33
C LYS A 364 -29.35 0.76 15.49
N GLN A 365 -30.67 0.69 15.73
CA GLN A 365 -31.64 -0.07 14.93
C GLN A 365 -31.83 0.55 13.55
N GLU A 366 -32.08 1.87 13.46
CA GLU A 366 -32.21 2.57 12.17
C GLU A 366 -30.97 2.40 11.30
N LEU A 367 -29.76 2.56 11.87
CA LEU A 367 -28.52 2.38 11.11
C LEU A 367 -28.37 0.95 10.58
N LYS A 368 -28.70 -0.07 11.39
CA LYS A 368 -28.70 -1.47 10.94
C LYS A 368 -29.73 -1.74 9.83
N VAL A 369 -30.86 -1.04 9.82
CA VAL A 369 -31.86 -1.12 8.74
C VAL A 369 -31.34 -0.42 7.48
N LEU A 370 -30.73 0.76 7.62
CA LEU A 370 -30.14 1.53 6.51
C LEU A 370 -29.03 0.74 5.79
N LEU A 371 -28.06 0.20 6.53
CA LEU A 371 -26.95 -0.58 5.96
C LEU A 371 -27.47 -1.84 5.25
N LYS A 372 -28.42 -2.58 5.86
CA LYS A 372 -29.07 -3.74 5.21
C LYS A 372 -29.85 -3.36 3.95
N LYS A 373 -30.50 -2.18 3.94
CA LYS A 373 -31.18 -1.63 2.76
C LYS A 373 -30.19 -1.38 1.63
N MET A 374 -29.08 -0.69 1.91
CA MET A 374 -28.04 -0.36 0.93
C MET A 374 -27.41 -1.61 0.29
N ILE A 375 -27.03 -2.61 1.08
CA ILE A 375 -26.48 -3.88 0.56
C ILE A 375 -27.45 -4.48 -0.46
N ARG A 376 -28.70 -4.70 -0.04
CA ARG A 376 -29.75 -5.33 -0.86
C ARG A 376 -30.01 -4.59 -2.17
N GLU A 377 -29.97 -3.26 -2.15
CA GLU A 377 -30.38 -2.42 -3.28
C GLU A 377 -29.22 -2.07 -4.24
N LYS A 378 -27.96 -2.06 -3.78
CA LYS A 378 -26.79 -1.75 -4.63
C LYS A 378 -25.96 -2.96 -5.03
N ASN A 379 -25.62 -3.85 -4.09
CA ASN A 379 -24.90 -5.08 -4.39
C ASN A 379 -25.11 -6.12 -3.26
N PRO A 380 -26.04 -7.06 -3.43
CA PRO A 380 -26.38 -8.04 -2.39
C PRO A 380 -25.30 -9.10 -2.14
N ARG A 381 -24.17 -9.05 -2.86
CA ARG A 381 -23.00 -9.91 -2.63
C ARG A 381 -22.04 -9.34 -1.59
N LEU A 382 -22.03 -8.01 -1.37
CA LEU A 382 -21.20 -7.39 -0.34
C LEU A 382 -21.71 -7.78 1.05
N SER A 383 -20.79 -7.99 1.99
CA SER A 383 -21.12 -8.18 3.41
C SER A 383 -20.34 -7.16 4.27
N LEU A 384 -20.96 -6.72 5.37
CA LEU A 384 -20.47 -5.59 6.16
C LEU A 384 -20.30 -5.99 7.64
N THR A 385 -19.09 -5.80 8.16
CA THR A 385 -18.79 -5.92 9.58
C THR A 385 -18.85 -4.53 10.21
N SER A 386 -19.76 -4.31 11.17
CA SER A 386 -20.14 -2.96 11.63
C SER A 386 -20.09 -2.75 13.16
N PRO A 387 -18.89 -2.49 13.73
CA PRO A 387 -18.74 -1.95 15.08
C PRO A 387 -19.43 -0.57 15.24
N ILE A 388 -20.56 -0.54 15.95
CA ILE A 388 -21.35 0.68 16.20
C ILE A 388 -21.47 0.92 17.71
N GLY A 389 -21.09 2.10 18.21
CA GLY A 389 -21.24 2.47 19.62
C GLY A 389 -20.63 3.81 20.00
N LYS A 390 -20.74 4.21 21.28
CA LYS A 390 -20.03 5.38 21.84
C LYS A 390 -18.51 5.18 21.97
N LYS A 391 -18.02 3.95 21.78
CA LYS A 391 -16.59 3.60 21.84
C LYS A 391 -16.29 2.58 20.75
N ILE A 392 -15.41 2.93 19.82
CA ILE A 392 -14.94 2.06 18.73
C ILE A 392 -13.45 2.32 18.46
N ASN A 393 -12.84 1.44 17.68
CA ASN A 393 -11.58 1.71 17.00
C ASN A 393 -11.89 2.06 15.52
N TYR A 394 -11.01 2.82 14.88
CA TYR A 394 -10.96 3.05 13.43
C TYR A 394 -9.52 3.43 13.08
N LEU A 395 -8.89 2.71 12.15
CA LEU A 395 -7.44 2.77 11.94
C LEU A 395 -6.66 2.65 13.28
N ASP A 396 -5.60 3.43 13.46
CA ASP A 396 -4.76 3.53 14.65
C ASP A 396 -5.39 4.36 15.80
N VAL A 397 -6.69 4.66 15.75
CA VAL A 397 -7.38 5.54 16.70
C VAL A 397 -8.48 4.84 17.48
N LYS A 398 -8.45 5.03 18.80
CA LYS A 398 -9.45 4.58 19.77
C LYS A 398 -10.34 5.75 20.16
N ILE A 399 -11.56 5.75 19.63
CA ILE A 399 -12.49 6.88 19.70
C ILE A 399 -13.51 6.60 20.81
N SER A 400 -13.64 7.51 21.77
CA SER A 400 -14.58 7.38 22.90
C SER A 400 -15.38 8.66 23.11
N HIS A 401 -16.70 8.51 23.24
CA HIS A 401 -17.65 9.54 23.64
C HIS A 401 -18.06 9.28 25.09
N ILE A 402 -17.56 10.10 26.02
CA ILE A 402 -17.68 9.91 27.48
C ILE A 402 -18.14 11.23 28.10
N ASN A 403 -19.23 11.20 28.89
CA ASN A 403 -19.78 12.37 29.57
C ASN A 403 -19.94 13.59 28.64
N ASP A 404 -20.49 13.33 27.45
CA ASP A 404 -20.73 14.28 26.36
C ASP A 404 -19.48 15.05 25.88
N GLN A 405 -18.30 14.46 26.12
CA GLN A 405 -17.02 14.89 25.55
C GLN A 405 -16.42 13.81 24.64
N LEU A 406 -15.71 14.26 23.61
CA LEU A 406 -14.83 13.43 22.79
C LEU A 406 -13.52 13.16 23.55
N ARG A 407 -13.06 11.90 23.51
CA ARG A 407 -11.72 11.49 23.90
C ARG A 407 -11.16 10.53 22.85
N THR A 408 -10.02 10.89 22.27
CA THR A 408 -9.27 10.06 21.33
C THR A 408 -7.91 9.73 21.91
N ILE A 409 -7.49 8.47 21.77
CA ILE A 409 -6.16 7.96 22.12
C ILE A 409 -5.71 7.00 21.02
N ILE A 410 -4.43 6.65 20.99
CA ILE A 410 -3.92 5.63 20.08
C ILE A 410 -4.58 4.27 20.36
N ASN A 411 -4.83 3.50 19.31
CA ASN A 411 -5.16 2.08 19.42
C ASN A 411 -3.97 1.21 19.04
N HIS A 412 -3.20 0.76 20.03
CA HIS A 412 -2.27 -0.34 19.86
C HIS A 412 -3.02 -1.62 19.53
N ASP A 413 -2.54 -2.35 18.53
CA ASP A 413 -2.90 -3.75 18.32
C ASP A 413 -1.86 -4.62 19.06
N GLN A 414 -2.34 -5.50 19.95
CA GLN A 414 -1.50 -6.31 20.83
C GLN A 414 -0.86 -7.50 20.11
N ASP A 415 -1.31 -7.82 18.89
CA ASP A 415 -0.72 -8.83 18.02
C ASP A 415 0.29 -8.22 17.02
N ILE A 416 0.53 -6.90 17.10
CA ILE A 416 1.52 -6.14 16.30
C ILE A 416 2.59 -5.53 17.22
N GLU A 417 2.17 -4.69 18.16
CA GLU A 417 3.02 -3.98 19.11
C GLU A 417 3.36 -4.90 20.31
N PRO A 418 4.56 -4.83 20.92
CA PRO A 418 5.55 -3.76 20.84
C PRO A 418 6.69 -4.01 19.84
N ARG A 419 6.52 -4.82 18.79
CA ARG A 419 7.61 -5.12 17.83
C ARG A 419 7.67 -4.05 16.73
N GLY A 420 8.52 -3.05 16.95
CA GLY A 420 8.86 -2.03 15.97
C GLY A 420 10.02 -2.46 15.07
N LEU A 421 10.65 -1.48 14.41
CA LEU A 421 11.94 -1.69 13.75
C LEU A 421 12.99 -1.99 14.84
N PRO A 422 13.68 -3.14 14.85
CA PRO A 422 14.69 -3.44 15.88
C PRO A 422 15.95 -2.59 15.68
N PHE A 423 16.62 -2.20 16.77
CA PHE A 423 17.89 -1.50 16.72
C PHE A 423 19.05 -2.47 16.44
N ILE A 424 19.19 -2.83 15.17
CA ILE A 424 20.30 -3.61 14.62
C ILE A 424 21.31 -2.68 13.93
N SER A 425 22.53 -3.17 13.67
CA SER A 425 23.60 -2.38 13.03
C SER A 425 23.31 -1.97 11.58
N ASP A 426 22.30 -2.60 10.97
CA ASP A 426 22.14 -2.75 9.52
C ASP A 426 20.99 -1.87 8.98
N HIS A 427 20.85 -0.66 9.55
CA HIS A 427 19.99 0.43 9.07
C HIS A 427 20.61 1.80 9.41
N PRO A 428 20.48 2.83 8.53
CA PRO A 428 20.91 4.19 8.82
C PRO A 428 20.29 4.79 10.10
N LEU A 429 21.11 5.45 10.93
CA LEU A 429 20.66 6.13 12.16
C LEU A 429 19.53 7.14 11.94
N LEU A 430 19.45 7.73 10.74
CA LEU A 430 18.37 8.64 10.32
C LEU A 430 17.00 7.94 10.27
N MET A 431 16.93 6.65 9.93
CA MET A 431 15.66 5.89 9.98
C MET A 431 15.21 5.71 11.43
N TYR A 432 16.14 5.39 12.33
CA TYR A 432 15.86 5.19 13.75
C TYR A 432 15.38 6.47 14.45
N SER A 433 16.00 7.61 14.16
CA SER A 433 15.56 8.92 14.70
C SER A 433 14.21 9.37 14.11
N THR A 434 14.03 9.22 12.79
CA THR A 434 12.78 9.56 12.09
C THR A 434 11.59 8.74 12.60
N LEU A 435 11.80 7.46 12.95
CA LEU A 435 10.75 6.62 13.49
C LEU A 435 10.30 7.06 14.89
N ILE A 436 11.22 7.46 15.78
CA ILE A 436 10.89 8.05 17.09
C ILE A 436 10.05 9.32 16.89
N GLN A 437 10.52 10.23 16.03
CA GLN A 437 9.81 11.48 15.70
C GLN A 437 8.40 11.22 15.14
N ALA A 438 8.26 10.28 14.20
CA ALA A 438 6.97 9.91 13.63
C ALA A 438 5.98 9.36 14.68
N CYS A 439 6.44 8.52 15.61
CA CYS A 439 5.62 8.02 16.71
C CYS A 439 5.15 9.15 17.65
N LEU A 440 6.02 10.11 17.99
CA LEU A 440 5.69 11.24 18.87
C LEU A 440 4.73 12.24 18.20
N ILE A 441 4.94 12.52 16.91
CA ILE A 441 4.02 13.33 16.10
C ILE A 441 2.64 12.65 16.01
N ARG A 442 2.59 11.33 15.73
CA ARG A 442 1.34 10.54 15.72
C ARG A 442 0.63 10.62 17.08
N ALA A 443 1.36 10.42 18.18
CA ALA A 443 0.85 10.51 19.54
C ALA A 443 0.19 11.87 19.82
N ALA A 444 0.87 12.96 19.49
CA ALA A 444 0.35 14.31 19.67
C ALA A 444 -0.88 14.58 18.78
N LEU A 445 -0.84 14.17 17.51
CA LEU A 445 -1.98 14.33 16.59
C LEU A 445 -3.23 13.58 17.06
N VAL A 446 -3.09 12.39 17.67
CA VAL A 446 -4.24 11.54 18.04
C VAL A 446 -4.74 11.77 19.47
N CYS A 447 -3.86 11.93 20.46
CA CYS A 447 -4.28 12.01 21.86
C CYS A 447 -4.93 13.35 22.19
N SER A 448 -6.23 13.36 22.54
CA SER A 448 -6.98 14.60 22.82
C SER A 448 -6.79 15.14 24.23
N LYS A 449 -6.04 14.46 25.11
CA LYS A 449 -5.72 14.88 26.47
C LYS A 449 -4.23 14.73 26.74
N VAL A 450 -3.65 15.70 27.44
CA VAL A 450 -2.22 15.70 27.78
C VAL A 450 -1.81 14.47 28.61
N SER A 451 -2.71 13.98 29.47
CA SER A 451 -2.51 12.73 30.23
C SER A 451 -2.31 11.51 29.35
N ASP A 452 -2.97 11.48 28.20
CA ASP A 452 -3.02 10.31 27.32
C ASP A 452 -1.83 10.33 26.37
N PHE A 453 -1.45 11.53 25.88
CA PHE A 453 -0.17 11.76 25.23
C PHE A 453 1.02 11.42 26.15
N GLU A 454 0.98 11.82 27.42
CA GLU A 454 2.04 11.51 28.39
C GLU A 454 2.16 10.02 28.72
N ASN A 455 1.08 9.24 28.57
CA ASN A 455 1.13 7.78 28.69
C ASN A 455 1.69 7.16 27.40
N GLU A 456 1.10 7.48 26.24
CA GLU A 456 1.57 7.07 24.91
C GLU A 456 3.07 7.35 24.72
N ARG A 457 3.56 8.52 25.16
CA ARG A 457 4.97 8.89 25.10
C ARG A 457 5.87 7.98 25.93
N ARG A 458 5.40 7.46 27.07
CA ARG A 458 6.14 6.49 27.90
C ARG A 458 6.07 5.10 27.30
N ASP A 459 4.90 4.71 26.77
CA ASP A 459 4.71 3.42 26.11
C ASP A 459 5.58 3.34 24.84
N ILE A 460 5.65 4.40 24.03
CA ILE A 460 6.62 4.57 22.94
C ILE A 460 8.07 4.42 23.43
N GLN A 461 8.46 5.07 24.53
CA GLN A 461 9.81 4.94 25.09
C GLN A 461 10.12 3.49 25.52
N ILE A 462 9.16 2.79 26.12
CA ILE A 462 9.28 1.38 26.51
C ILE A 462 9.40 0.49 25.27
N VAL A 463 8.57 0.71 24.24
CA VAL A 463 8.64 0.02 22.94
C VAL A 463 10.04 0.15 22.35
N PHE A 464 10.60 1.35 22.25
CA PHE A 464 11.96 1.52 21.69
C PHE A 464 13.05 0.85 22.55
N ILE A 465 12.97 0.89 23.89
CA ILE A 465 13.88 0.12 24.76
C ILE A 465 13.78 -1.38 24.50
N MET A 466 12.56 -1.92 24.37
CA MET A 466 12.33 -3.35 24.10
C MET A 466 12.81 -3.79 22.71
N ASN A 467 12.91 -2.86 21.76
CA ASN A 467 13.50 -3.08 20.43
C ASN A 467 15.02 -2.81 20.39
N GLY A 468 15.68 -2.54 21.53
CA GLY A 468 17.14 -2.46 21.65
C GLY A 468 17.76 -1.07 21.55
N TYR A 469 16.96 -0.01 21.40
CA TYR A 469 17.45 1.37 21.29
C TYR A 469 18.05 1.82 22.62
N THR A 470 19.16 2.57 22.58
CA THR A 470 19.78 3.06 23.83
C THR A 470 18.91 4.10 24.51
N VAL A 471 18.85 4.06 25.84
CA VAL A 471 18.03 4.98 26.65
C VAL A 471 18.39 6.44 26.40
N ASP A 472 19.66 6.74 26.10
CA ASP A 472 20.11 8.11 25.85
C ASP A 472 19.78 8.59 24.43
N PHE A 473 19.89 7.74 23.41
CA PHE A 473 19.37 8.04 22.05
C PHE A 473 17.86 8.33 22.08
N ILE A 474 17.09 7.57 22.86
CA ILE A 474 15.65 7.83 23.05
C ILE A 474 15.39 9.17 23.76
N LYS A 475 16.14 9.48 24.83
CA LYS A 475 16.01 10.78 25.54
C LYS A 475 16.35 11.96 24.64
N GLU A 476 17.40 11.84 23.84
CA GLU A 476 17.85 12.83 22.88
C GLU A 476 16.76 13.14 21.85
N HIS A 477 16.22 12.11 21.18
CA HIS A 477 15.19 12.30 20.15
C HIS A 477 13.83 12.72 20.72
N VAL A 478 13.49 12.32 21.95
CA VAL A 478 12.31 12.86 22.65
C VAL A 478 12.51 14.32 23.05
N GLN A 479 13.73 14.74 23.43
CA GLN A 479 14.04 16.15 23.67
C GLN A 479 13.99 16.96 22.37
N GLN A 480 14.57 16.43 21.28
CA GLN A 480 14.56 17.07 19.96
C GLN A 480 13.13 17.32 19.49
N PHE A 481 12.24 16.32 19.55
CA PHE A 481 10.80 16.49 19.25
C PHE A 481 10.17 17.68 19.99
N PHE A 482 10.44 17.85 21.29
CA PHE A 482 9.90 18.98 22.04
C PHE A 482 10.57 20.30 21.67
N GLU A 483 11.83 20.32 21.27
CA GLU A 483 12.55 21.53 20.84
C GLU A 483 12.16 21.98 19.41
N ASP A 484 11.92 21.03 18.51
CA ASP A 484 11.41 21.24 17.14
C ASP A 484 10.09 22.02 17.15
N PHE A 485 9.21 21.71 18.10
CA PHE A 485 7.93 22.42 18.33
C PHE A 485 8.02 23.48 19.45
N HIS A 486 9.21 23.87 19.91
CA HIS A 486 9.45 25.00 20.85
C HIS A 486 8.99 24.82 22.32
N PHE A 487 8.81 23.59 22.80
CA PHE A 487 8.44 23.22 24.18
C PHE A 487 9.62 22.71 25.03
N SER A 488 10.77 23.43 25.03
CA SER A 488 12.01 23.04 25.74
C SER A 488 11.83 22.69 27.23
N ASN A 489 10.81 23.26 27.89
CA ASN A 489 10.49 23.01 29.31
C ASN A 489 9.62 21.76 29.57
N TRP A 490 9.46 20.84 28.61
CA TRP A 490 8.65 19.60 28.72
C TRP A 490 8.99 18.69 29.91
N ARG A 491 10.17 18.85 30.52
CA ARG A 491 10.57 18.15 31.77
C ARG A 491 9.83 18.67 33.01
N SER A 492 9.14 19.80 32.91
CA SER A 492 8.12 20.26 33.86
C SER A 492 6.74 19.72 33.47
N HIS A 493 5.79 19.67 34.41
CA HIS A 493 4.47 19.07 34.16
C HIS A 493 3.69 19.83 33.07
N LEU A 494 3.55 19.20 31.89
CA LEU A 494 2.86 19.76 30.74
C LEU A 494 1.35 19.88 31.02
N ASP A 495 0.84 21.11 31.10
CA ASP A 495 -0.59 21.36 31.28
C ASP A 495 -1.36 21.26 29.96
N GLN A 496 -2.67 21.03 30.05
CA GLN A 496 -3.54 20.83 28.88
C GLN A 496 -3.52 22.05 27.92
N ASN A 497 -3.48 23.29 28.41
CA ASN A 497 -3.47 24.47 27.52
C ASN A 497 -2.14 24.66 26.80
N THR A 498 -1.04 24.18 27.40
CA THR A 498 0.29 24.17 26.78
C THR A 498 0.41 23.04 25.77
N TYR A 499 -0.11 21.85 26.08
CA TYR A 499 -0.28 20.77 25.12
C TYR A 499 -1.17 21.17 23.93
N ASP A 500 -2.28 21.87 24.17
CA ASP A 500 -3.20 22.38 23.14
C ASP A 500 -2.61 23.56 22.32
N ARG A 501 -1.43 24.08 22.67
CA ARG A 501 -0.61 24.93 21.75
C ARG A 501 0.26 24.05 20.88
N MET A 502 1.12 23.22 21.48
CA MET A 502 2.01 22.27 20.78
C MET A 502 1.27 21.47 19.71
N ARG A 503 0.10 20.93 20.06
CA ARG A 503 -0.71 20.10 19.19
C ARG A 503 -1.26 20.84 17.96
N ARG A 504 -1.45 22.17 18.01
CA ARG A 504 -1.83 22.97 16.84
C ARG A 504 -0.66 23.16 15.88
N GLU A 505 0.51 23.49 16.42
CA GLU A 505 1.75 23.62 15.63
C GLU A 505 2.09 22.30 14.90
N ILE A 506 1.92 21.16 15.59
CA ILE A 506 2.07 19.82 14.99
C ILE A 506 0.97 19.53 13.92
N ILE A 507 -0.28 19.96 14.12
CA ILE A 507 -1.36 19.81 13.13
C ILE A 507 -1.07 20.63 11.85
N ASP A 508 -0.53 21.83 12.00
CA ASP A 508 -0.22 22.70 10.85
C ASP A 508 1.01 22.18 10.09
N TYR A 509 2.07 21.73 10.78
CA TYR A 509 3.20 21.00 10.20
C TYR A 509 2.77 19.73 9.45
N ASP A 510 1.88 18.92 10.03
CA ASP A 510 1.34 17.70 9.41
C ASP A 510 0.49 18.00 8.16
N ARG A 511 -0.15 19.18 8.10
CA ARG A 511 -0.87 19.66 6.92
C ARG A 511 0.09 20.12 5.81
N GLU A 512 1.12 20.89 6.16
CA GLU A 512 2.14 21.33 5.19
C GLU A 512 2.86 20.15 4.54
N ARG A 513 3.30 19.18 5.36
CA ARG A 513 3.91 17.93 4.87
C ARG A 513 2.96 17.12 3.99
N HIS A 514 1.64 17.15 4.25
CA HIS A 514 0.66 16.50 3.37
C HIS A 514 0.50 17.22 2.02
N ASN A 515 0.48 18.55 2.02
CA ASN A 515 0.39 19.36 0.80
C ASN A 515 1.61 19.15 -0.11
N VAL A 516 2.83 19.10 0.44
CA VAL A 516 4.05 18.80 -0.33
C VAL A 516 3.94 17.45 -1.05
N LYS A 517 3.43 16.41 -0.36
CA LYS A 517 3.20 15.09 -0.98
C LYS A 517 2.14 15.09 -2.08
N ILE A 518 1.12 15.96 -1.98
CA ILE A 518 0.11 16.14 -3.04
C ILE A 518 0.75 16.76 -4.29
N GLU A 519 1.57 17.81 -4.14
CA GLU A 519 2.25 18.44 -5.27
C GLU A 519 3.33 17.53 -5.90
N GLN A 520 4.05 16.75 -5.09
CA GLN A 520 4.97 15.71 -5.59
C GLN A 520 4.24 14.68 -6.46
N ARG A 521 3.06 14.18 -6.04
CA ARG A 521 2.23 13.26 -6.84
C ARG A 521 1.72 13.89 -8.14
N LYS A 522 1.32 15.16 -8.13
CA LYS A 522 0.93 15.90 -9.34
C LYS A 522 2.09 16.08 -10.32
N LYS A 523 3.31 16.28 -9.82
CA LYS A 523 4.52 16.27 -10.66
C LYS A 523 4.72 14.89 -11.28
N GLN A 524 4.75 13.84 -10.47
CA GLN A 524 4.90 12.43 -10.88
C GLN A 524 3.84 11.98 -11.91
N GLN A 525 2.62 12.51 -11.88
CA GLN A 525 1.60 12.22 -12.89
C GLN A 525 2.12 12.47 -14.31
N ASN A 526 2.92 13.52 -14.50
CA ASN A 526 3.48 13.97 -15.78
C ASN A 526 4.92 13.47 -16.02
N GLU A 527 5.46 12.64 -15.14
CA GLU A 527 6.82 12.11 -15.26
C GLU A 527 6.88 10.83 -16.11
N GLN A 528 7.84 10.81 -17.04
CA GLN A 528 8.23 9.66 -17.81
C GLN A 528 9.14 8.76 -16.96
N ILE A 529 8.52 7.98 -16.06
CA ILE A 529 9.20 6.96 -15.26
C ILE A 529 9.74 5.83 -16.14
N TYR A 530 11.01 5.47 -15.97
CA TYR A 530 11.65 4.27 -16.50
C TYR A 530 12.02 3.31 -15.37
N TYR A 531 11.86 2.01 -15.63
CA TYR A 531 12.05 0.97 -14.62
C TYR A 531 13.37 0.23 -14.81
N ILE A 532 14.12 0.12 -13.71
CA ILE A 532 15.26 -0.78 -13.57
C ILE A 532 14.82 -1.92 -12.66
N MET A 533 14.75 -3.14 -13.18
CA MET A 533 14.49 -4.31 -12.35
C MET A 533 15.78 -4.72 -11.64
N SER A 534 15.75 -5.10 -10.37
CA SER A 534 16.92 -5.59 -9.64
C SER A 534 16.62 -6.76 -8.71
N ASP A 535 17.49 -7.77 -8.72
CA ASP A 535 17.43 -8.94 -7.84
C ASP A 535 17.79 -8.62 -6.37
N LEU A 536 18.36 -7.44 -6.10
CA LEU A 536 18.71 -6.96 -4.75
C LEU A 536 17.46 -6.82 -3.88
N ASN A 537 17.61 -6.99 -2.56
CA ASN A 537 16.53 -6.85 -1.57
C ASN A 537 17.06 -6.21 -0.27
N GLY A 538 16.15 -5.82 0.62
CA GLY A 538 16.51 -5.23 1.92
C GLY A 538 17.31 -3.93 1.80
N GLU A 539 18.32 -3.76 2.65
CA GLU A 539 19.22 -2.60 2.65
C GLU A 539 20.00 -2.48 1.32
N GLU A 540 20.49 -3.58 0.73
CA GLU A 540 21.20 -3.55 -0.56
C GLU A 540 20.35 -2.96 -1.70
N LEU A 541 19.02 -3.16 -1.65
CA LEU A 541 18.08 -2.55 -2.60
C LEU A 541 17.80 -1.10 -2.28
N TYR A 542 17.72 -0.71 -1.00
CA TYR A 542 17.52 0.68 -0.60
C TYR A 542 18.74 1.53 -0.96
N ASP A 543 19.93 1.06 -0.60
CA ASP A 543 21.20 1.66 -0.98
C ASP A 543 21.33 1.73 -2.50
N PHE A 544 20.94 0.70 -3.24
CA PHE A 544 20.96 0.76 -4.70
C PHE A 544 19.85 1.66 -5.29
N GLN A 545 18.66 1.74 -4.70
CA GLN A 545 17.60 2.65 -5.11
C GLN A 545 18.05 4.11 -4.98
N GLU A 546 18.56 4.47 -3.81
CA GLU A 546 19.10 5.80 -3.59
C GLU A 546 20.41 5.98 -4.36
N GLU A 547 21.30 4.99 -4.50
CA GLU A 547 22.51 5.13 -5.32
C GLU A 547 22.27 5.25 -6.83
N ILE A 548 21.20 4.66 -7.37
CA ILE A 548 20.77 4.88 -8.75
C ILE A 548 20.15 6.26 -8.91
N LYS A 549 19.42 6.75 -7.91
CA LYS A 549 19.19 8.19 -7.81
C LYS A 549 20.51 8.93 -7.77
N ILE A 550 21.52 8.58 -6.93
CA ILE A 550 22.94 9.03 -6.91
C ILE A 550 23.70 8.67 -8.22
N LEU A 551 22.96 8.47 -9.31
CA LEU A 551 23.46 8.61 -10.67
C LEU A 551 22.53 9.49 -11.54
N TRP A 552 21.21 9.44 -11.39
CA TRP A 552 20.24 10.11 -12.28
C TRP A 552 20.32 11.64 -12.28
N ASP A 553 20.36 12.30 -11.11
CA ASP A 553 20.08 13.75 -11.09
C ASP A 553 21.24 14.69 -11.48
N GLU A 554 22.55 14.38 -11.34
CA GLU A 554 23.59 15.27 -11.96
C GLU A 554 23.70 15.04 -13.47
N TYR A 555 23.41 13.81 -13.90
CA TYR A 555 23.31 13.41 -15.29
C TYR A 555 22.17 14.19 -15.97
N LEU A 556 21.02 14.36 -15.29
CA LEU A 556 19.93 15.23 -15.75
C LEU A 556 20.06 16.73 -15.41
N LYS A 557 20.80 17.15 -14.36
CA LYS A 557 20.90 18.59 -13.94
C LYS A 557 21.38 19.52 -15.06
N ASN A 558 22.02 18.97 -16.09
CA ASN A 558 22.54 19.73 -17.23
C ASN A 558 21.65 19.64 -18.49
N GLU A 559 20.69 18.71 -18.56
CA GLU A 559 19.93 18.42 -19.78
C GLU A 559 18.46 18.86 -19.68
N VAL A 560 18.24 20.12 -20.06
CA VAL A 560 16.93 20.82 -20.07
C VAL A 560 15.79 20.05 -20.77
N PRO A 561 15.99 19.30 -21.88
CA PRO A 561 14.90 18.57 -22.53
C PRO A 561 14.27 17.46 -21.68
N PHE A 562 14.96 17.01 -20.62
CA PHE A 562 14.70 15.73 -19.95
C PHE A 562 14.27 15.85 -18.49
N HIS A 563 13.99 17.07 -18.02
CA HIS A 563 13.56 17.38 -16.64
C HIS A 563 12.22 16.73 -16.20
N ASN A 564 11.53 16.03 -17.09
CA ASN A 564 10.33 15.24 -16.80
C ASN A 564 10.55 13.71 -16.87
N MET A 565 11.77 13.22 -17.04
CA MET A 565 12.08 11.78 -16.93
C MET A 565 12.53 11.42 -15.50
N ASN A 566 12.13 10.24 -15.04
CA ASN A 566 12.41 9.74 -13.69
C ASN A 566 12.79 8.25 -13.76
N ILE A 567 13.53 7.73 -12.77
CA ILE A 567 13.90 6.31 -12.69
C ILE A 567 13.47 5.72 -11.36
N GLU A 568 12.83 4.55 -11.43
CA GLU A 568 12.47 3.73 -10.27
C GLU A 568 13.17 2.36 -10.37
N VAL A 569 13.98 2.01 -9.37
CA VAL A 569 14.50 0.64 -9.21
C VAL A 569 13.47 -0.21 -8.47
N ILE A 570 13.08 -1.33 -9.06
CA ILE A 570 12.05 -2.24 -8.54
C ILE A 570 12.66 -3.61 -8.25
N HIS A 571 12.32 -4.20 -7.11
CA HIS A 571 12.73 -5.57 -6.79
C HIS A 571 12.17 -6.59 -7.79
N ARG A 572 13.00 -7.53 -8.23
CA ARG A 572 12.62 -8.76 -8.93
C ARG A 572 12.55 -9.91 -7.92
N PRO A 573 11.36 -10.40 -7.54
CA PRO A 573 11.23 -11.52 -6.63
C PRO A 573 11.88 -12.78 -7.18
N LYS A 574 12.78 -13.38 -6.40
CA LYS A 574 13.21 -14.77 -6.59
C LYS A 574 12.14 -15.67 -6.01
N TYR A 575 11.12 -15.95 -6.82
CA TYR A 575 10.09 -16.92 -6.48
C TYR A 575 10.73 -18.27 -6.09
N PRO A 576 10.12 -19.03 -5.15
CA PRO A 576 10.47 -20.44 -4.99
C PRO A 576 10.35 -21.13 -6.34
N SER A 577 11.30 -22.00 -6.67
CA SER A 577 11.36 -22.66 -7.97
C SER A 577 10.03 -23.33 -8.32
N TYR A 578 9.64 -23.28 -9.60
CA TYR A 578 8.39 -23.83 -10.12
C TYR A 578 8.29 -25.38 -10.04
N THR A 579 9.13 -26.02 -9.21
CA THR A 579 9.38 -27.45 -9.06
C THR A 579 8.65 -28.02 -7.86
#